data_AF-A0A9W8L8D0-F1
#
_entry.id   AF-A0A9W8L8D0-F1
#
_cell.length_a   1.000
_cell.length_b   1.000
_cell.length_c   1.000
_cell.angle_alpha   90.00
_cell.angle_beta   90.00
_cell.angle_gamma   90.00
#
_symmetry.space_group_name_H-M   'P 1'
#
loop_
_entity.id
_entity.type
_entity.pdbx_description
1 polymer ?
#
loop_
_entity_poly.entity_id
_entity_poly.type
_entity_poly.pdbx_seq_one_letter_code
_entity_poly.pdbx_strand_id
1 'polypeptide(L)'
;MTPVLNMLFVGLALYRLKRLQVLYALPNFYTKRWVYWVKLALASAIASTAAVELLLTATMSPLSGLFNVFTTGQLIQTTAYVVAIRLHYYEQTRAHKSSGILLLFWLATILMSLVTLRTDHGVRYPPFVTYSSVRVMRYAMLLYVTSLFCVELWPRKLSEYVLAEDGDDDVVSASRFGVRAPKDDANVFSQLTFSWLSPLFKMGQSKQISEDDLWEMPSSCLPTNIAQIFGANWQHELNQRVHRTPSLSRALWRTAGPYFILGGVFKLMQDILTLLKPVLLSLLLGFVASHTTDSPQPMSYGYFYACCMLVLQNIQTIVLHQSLQVGTDTGLKVRSSLTTAIYRKAMRLSNETRQEYTTGNISTLYSVDIDRIGAVTDYAHILWSGPLQIAMVVYMLYNTLG
;
A
#
# COMPACT_ATOMS: atom_id res chain seq x y z
N MET A 1 -14.37 11.22 14.56
CA MET A 1 -13.62 10.35 13.63
C MET A 1 -12.24 9.95 14.15
N THR A 2 -11.47 10.86 14.74
CA THR A 2 -10.15 10.61 15.35
C THR A 2 -10.07 9.39 16.30
N PRO A 3 -11.03 9.15 17.24
CA PRO A 3 -10.94 7.99 18.13
C PRO A 3 -11.10 6.65 17.39
N VAL A 4 -11.91 6.59 16.34
CA VAL A 4 -12.11 5.38 15.53
C VAL A 4 -10.82 5.00 14.79
N LEU A 5 -10.15 5.98 14.19
CA LEU A 5 -8.84 5.79 13.55
C LEU A 5 -7.80 5.24 14.54
N ASN A 6 -7.75 5.82 15.74
CA ASN A 6 -6.82 5.40 16.79
C ASN A 6 -7.12 3.98 17.30
N MET A 7 -8.40 3.62 17.49
CA MET A 7 -8.79 2.25 17.87
C MET A 7 -8.42 1.23 16.80
N LEU A 8 -8.71 1.54 15.53
CA LEU A 8 -8.34 0.68 14.40
C LEU A 8 -6.82 0.50 14.31
N PHE A 9 -6.06 1.59 14.50
CA PHE A 9 -4.60 1.53 14.56
C PHE A 9 -4.12 0.63 15.69
N VAL A 10 -4.64 0.78 16.92
CA VAL A 10 -4.23 -0.04 18.06
C VAL A 10 -4.46 -1.52 17.77
N GLY A 11 -5.62 -1.89 17.20
CA GLY A 11 -5.90 -3.28 16.81
C GLY A 11 -4.91 -3.84 15.80
N LEU A 12 -4.64 -3.10 14.71
CA LEU A 12 -3.68 -3.51 13.68
C LEU A 12 -2.23 -3.53 14.21
N ALA A 13 -1.88 -2.57 15.06
CA ALA A 13 -0.56 -2.46 15.66
C ALA A 13 -0.27 -3.61 16.63
N LEU A 14 -1.26 -4.01 17.45
CA LEU A 14 -1.14 -5.17 18.34
C LEU A 14 -0.98 -6.47 17.54
N TYR A 15 -1.76 -6.65 16.46
CA TYR A 15 -1.60 -7.80 15.56
C TYR A 15 -0.19 -7.84 14.95
N ARG A 16 0.31 -6.69 14.48
CA ARG A 16 1.66 -6.58 13.91
C ARG A 16 2.74 -6.85 14.96
N LEU A 17 2.61 -6.29 16.16
CA LEU A 17 3.52 -6.52 17.28
C LEU A 17 3.63 -8.01 17.61
N LYS A 18 2.50 -8.72 17.70
CA LYS A 18 2.48 -10.17 17.95
C LYS A 18 3.25 -10.94 16.88
N ARG A 19 3.13 -10.56 15.61
CA ARG A 19 3.88 -11.19 14.50
C ARG A 19 5.38 -10.87 14.56
N LEU A 20 5.76 -9.65 14.92
CA LEU A 20 7.17 -9.24 15.05
C LEU A 20 7.87 -9.92 16.22
N GLN A 21 7.16 -10.25 17.29
CA GLN A 21 7.72 -10.94 18.46
C GLN A 21 8.23 -12.36 18.14
N VAL A 22 7.72 -12.99 17.07
CA VAL A 22 8.15 -14.31 16.60
C VAL A 22 9.43 -14.22 15.77
N LEU A 23 9.76 -13.06 15.21
CA LEU A 23 10.97 -12.87 14.39
C LEU A 23 12.21 -12.71 15.27
N TYR A 24 13.35 -13.20 14.76
CA TYR A 24 14.67 -13.00 15.36
C TYR A 24 15.05 -11.52 15.41
N ALA A 25 15.82 -11.16 16.44
CA ALA A 25 16.34 -9.81 16.58
C ALA A 25 17.52 -9.59 15.63
N LEU A 26 17.49 -8.49 14.89
CA LEU A 26 18.59 -8.09 14.01
C LEU A 26 19.76 -7.53 14.84
N PRO A 27 21.02 -7.70 14.38
CA PRO A 27 22.18 -7.21 15.10
C PRO A 27 22.13 -5.70 15.37
N ASN A 28 22.58 -5.29 16.56
CA ASN A 28 22.51 -3.90 17.05
C ASN A 28 23.19 -2.87 16.13
N PHE A 29 24.24 -3.27 15.41
CA PHE A 29 25.00 -2.41 14.51
C PHE A 29 24.14 -1.85 13.35
N TYR A 30 23.21 -2.65 12.83
CA TYR A 30 22.34 -2.24 11.72
C TYR A 30 21.10 -1.47 12.19
N THR A 31 20.63 -1.78 13.40
CA THR A 31 19.35 -1.28 13.91
C THR A 31 19.49 0.06 14.63
N LYS A 32 20.61 0.32 15.32
CA LYS A 32 20.82 1.53 16.15
C LYS A 32 21.56 2.67 15.44
N ARG A 33 21.17 3.00 14.20
CA ARG A 33 21.66 4.19 13.49
C ARG A 33 21.06 5.49 14.06
N TRP A 34 21.64 6.66 13.75
CA TRP A 34 21.10 7.96 14.17
C TRP A 34 19.61 8.14 13.86
N VAL A 35 19.16 7.61 12.71
CA VAL A 35 17.75 7.63 12.27
C VAL A 35 16.82 6.97 13.29
N TYR A 36 17.26 5.89 13.95
CA TYR A 36 16.47 5.22 14.99
C TYR A 36 16.25 6.13 16.20
N TRP A 37 17.31 6.77 16.68
CA TRP A 37 17.22 7.68 17.82
C TRP A 37 16.36 8.90 17.51
N VAL A 38 16.46 9.45 16.30
CA VAL A 38 15.58 10.54 15.84
C VAL A 38 14.11 10.10 15.82
N LYS A 39 13.80 8.91 15.28
CA LYS A 39 12.43 8.38 15.26
C LYS A 39 11.87 8.19 16.67
N LEU A 40 12.67 7.61 17.57
CA LEU A 40 12.25 7.36 18.94
C LEU A 40 12.05 8.66 19.72
N ALA A 41 12.95 9.63 19.55
CA ALA A 41 12.85 10.96 20.15
C ALA A 41 11.59 11.69 19.67
N LEU A 42 11.34 11.74 18.36
CA LEU A 42 10.14 12.36 17.79
C LEU A 42 8.85 11.66 18.25
N ALA A 43 8.81 10.33 18.26
CA ALA A 43 7.66 9.57 18.75
C ALA A 43 7.39 9.82 20.24
N SER A 44 8.46 9.93 21.06
CA SER A 44 8.34 10.25 22.48
C SER A 44 7.84 11.68 22.71
N ALA A 45 8.30 12.66 21.91
CA ALA A 45 7.84 14.04 21.97
C ALA A 45 6.35 14.20 21.57
N ILE A 46 5.88 13.40 20.61
CA ILE A 46 4.46 13.34 20.24
C ILE A 46 3.63 12.79 21.42
N ALA A 47 4.07 11.70 22.03
CA ALA A 47 3.36 11.10 23.16
C ALA A 47 3.36 12.01 24.40
N SER A 48 4.46 12.72 24.68
CA SER A 48 4.52 13.67 25.79
C SER A 48 3.59 14.87 25.56
N THR A 49 3.55 15.42 24.34
CA THR A 49 2.64 16.52 23.99
C THR A 49 1.18 16.10 24.16
N ALA A 50 0.83 14.90 23.69
CA ALA A 50 -0.52 14.35 23.84
C ALA A 50 -0.89 14.10 25.32
N ALA A 51 0.05 13.65 26.15
CA ALA A 51 -0.16 13.45 27.58
C ALA A 51 -0.41 14.78 28.32
N VAL A 52 0.33 15.84 27.97
CA VAL A 52 0.11 17.18 28.53
C VAL A 52 -1.27 17.72 28.10
N GLU A 53 -1.70 17.51 26.85
CA GLU A 53 -3.03 17.92 26.38
C GLU A 53 -4.15 17.19 27.15
N LEU A 54 -3.98 15.89 27.43
CA LEU A 54 -4.90 15.11 28.25
C LEU A 54 -5.00 15.66 29.69
N LEU A 55 -3.88 15.98 30.33
CA LEU A 55 -3.84 16.54 31.70
C LEU A 55 -4.54 17.91 31.77
N LEU A 56 -4.26 18.78 30.80
CA LEU A 56 -4.92 20.10 30.72
C LEU A 56 -6.43 19.96 30.53
N THR A 57 -6.86 19.02 29.70
CA THR A 57 -8.30 18.80 29.46
C THR A 57 -9.00 18.21 30.68
N ALA A 58 -8.33 17.29 31.40
CA ALA A 58 -8.86 16.68 32.62
C ALA A 58 -9.02 17.68 33.78
N THR A 59 -8.10 18.64 33.91
CA THR A 59 -8.17 19.69 34.96
C THR A 59 -9.22 20.77 34.67
N MET A 60 -9.60 20.96 33.41
CA MET A 60 -10.58 21.96 32.98
C MET A 60 -12.03 21.48 33.02
N SER A 61 -12.28 20.16 33.09
CA SER A 61 -13.64 19.60 33.08
C SER A 61 -14.24 19.52 34.49
N PRO A 62 -15.25 20.32 34.85
CA PRO A 62 -15.90 20.23 36.15
C PRO A 62 -16.93 19.08 36.13
N LEU A 63 -16.82 18.14 37.06
CA LEU A 63 -17.88 17.23 37.54
C LEU A 63 -18.26 15.94 36.75
N SER A 64 -17.56 15.52 35.70
CA SER A 64 -17.67 14.13 35.19
C SER A 64 -16.31 13.56 34.75
N GLY A 65 -15.40 13.49 35.72
CA GLY A 65 -14.04 12.99 35.54
C GLY A 65 -14.02 11.58 34.94
N LEU A 66 -13.18 11.39 33.93
CA LEU A 66 -12.94 10.17 33.14
C LEU A 66 -13.95 9.83 32.04
N PHE A 67 -15.26 10.05 32.19
CA PHE A 67 -16.27 9.62 31.20
C PHE A 67 -16.68 10.68 30.17
N ASN A 68 -16.08 11.87 30.20
CA ASN A 68 -16.32 12.88 29.17
C ASN A 68 -15.78 12.40 27.81
N VAL A 69 -16.56 12.61 26.74
CA VAL A 69 -16.22 12.21 25.35
C VAL A 69 -14.87 12.81 24.92
N PHE A 70 -14.54 14.01 25.38
CA PHE A 70 -13.26 14.66 25.05
C PHE A 70 -12.06 14.01 25.74
N THR A 71 -12.17 13.73 27.05
CA THR A 71 -11.10 13.06 27.81
C THR A 71 -10.92 11.62 27.38
N THR A 72 -12.01 10.89 27.10
CA THR A 72 -11.93 9.52 26.57
C THR A 72 -11.29 9.48 25.18
N GLY A 73 -11.62 10.44 24.30
CA GLY A 73 -10.99 10.58 22.99
C GLY A 73 -9.48 10.81 23.07
N GLN A 74 -9.03 11.70 23.96
CA GLN A 74 -7.60 11.97 24.19
C GLN A 74 -6.88 10.81 24.88
N LEU A 75 -7.56 10.07 25.76
CA LEU A 75 -7.02 8.86 26.38
C LEU A 75 -6.74 7.78 25.32
N ILE A 76 -7.67 7.58 24.39
CA ILE A 76 -7.48 6.65 23.27
C ILE A 76 -6.31 7.11 22.39
N GLN A 77 -6.18 8.41 22.14
CA GLN A 77 -5.11 8.98 21.33
C GLN A 77 -3.73 8.84 21.98
N THR A 78 -3.60 9.16 23.27
CA THR A 78 -2.36 8.96 24.03
C THR A 78 -1.95 7.49 24.08
N THR A 79 -2.92 6.60 24.30
CA THR A 79 -2.71 5.15 24.25
C THR A 79 -2.19 4.70 22.87
N ALA A 80 -2.79 5.20 21.79
CA ALA A 80 -2.35 4.90 20.43
C ALA A 80 -0.90 5.34 20.17
N TYR A 81 -0.47 6.51 20.65
CA TYR A 81 0.93 6.94 20.50
C TYR A 81 1.92 6.14 21.33
N VAL A 82 1.54 5.69 22.53
CA VAL A 82 2.37 4.77 23.33
C VAL A 82 2.55 3.44 22.60
N VAL A 83 1.48 2.89 22.03
CA VAL A 83 1.54 1.68 21.18
C VAL A 83 2.42 1.92 19.94
N ALA A 84 2.34 3.10 19.32
CA ALA A 84 3.18 3.46 18.18
C ALA A 84 4.68 3.51 18.53
N ILE A 85 5.06 4.02 19.71
CA ILE A 85 6.44 3.98 20.20
C ILE A 85 6.93 2.53 20.34
N ARG A 86 6.08 1.66 20.91
CA ARG A 86 6.43 0.24 21.07
C ARG A 86 6.60 -0.45 19.72
N LEU A 87 5.73 -0.14 18.76
CA LEU A 87 5.81 -0.67 17.39
C LEU A 87 7.07 -0.17 16.67
N HIS A 88 7.43 1.11 16.80
CA HIS A 88 8.70 1.65 16.27
C HIS A 88 9.93 0.89 16.78
N TYR A 89 9.96 0.58 18.08
CA TYR A 89 11.05 -0.19 18.68
C TYR A 89 11.18 -1.59 18.07
N TYR A 90 10.08 -2.34 17.97
CA TYR A 90 10.10 -3.70 17.41
C TYR A 90 10.34 -3.71 15.89
N GLU A 91 9.78 -2.76 15.15
CA GLU A 91 9.97 -2.68 13.70
C GLU A 91 11.43 -2.31 13.37
N GLN A 92 12.12 -1.54 14.21
CA GLN A 92 13.54 -1.26 13.99
C GLN A 92 14.43 -2.45 14.35
N THR A 93 14.09 -3.18 15.40
CA THR A 93 14.94 -4.29 15.90
C THR A 93 14.70 -5.61 15.19
N ARG A 94 13.54 -5.81 14.55
CA ARG A 94 13.15 -7.13 14.02
C ARG A 94 12.60 -7.12 12.59
N ALA A 95 12.29 -5.95 12.02
CA ALA A 95 11.72 -5.88 10.68
C ALA A 95 12.69 -5.25 9.68
N HIS A 96 12.82 -5.91 8.52
CA HIS A 96 13.62 -5.41 7.40
C HIS A 96 12.93 -4.24 6.67
N LYS A 97 11.59 -4.21 6.67
CA LYS A 97 10.77 -3.24 5.95
C LYS A 97 10.19 -2.20 6.90
N SER A 98 9.91 -1.00 6.42
CA SER A 98 9.11 -0.04 7.20
C SER A 98 7.64 -0.49 7.26
N SER A 99 7.01 -0.34 8.42
CA SER A 99 5.62 -0.76 8.62
C SER A 99 4.66 0.14 7.86
N GLY A 100 3.95 -0.45 6.89
CA GLY A 100 2.86 0.22 6.19
C GLY A 100 1.76 0.74 7.13
N ILE A 101 1.47 0.02 8.22
CA ILE A 101 0.47 0.41 9.22
C ILE A 101 0.86 1.73 9.88
N LEU A 102 2.13 1.86 10.25
CA LEU A 102 2.65 3.01 10.96
C LEU A 102 2.77 4.23 10.03
N LEU A 103 3.20 4.01 8.79
CA LEU A 103 3.21 5.01 7.72
C LEU A 103 1.82 5.57 7.40
N LEU A 104 0.82 4.70 7.22
CA LEU A 104 -0.58 5.11 6.98
C LEU A 104 -1.19 5.81 8.19
N PHE A 105 -0.85 5.36 9.40
CA PHE A 105 -1.31 5.98 10.64
C PHE A 105 -0.82 7.42 10.80
N TRP A 106 0.47 7.67 10.58
CA TRP A 106 1.01 9.03 10.66
C TRP A 106 0.43 9.93 9.56
N LEU A 107 0.29 9.44 8.33
CA LEU A 107 -0.39 10.20 7.26
C LEU A 107 -1.82 10.56 7.65
N ALA A 108 -2.61 9.60 8.15
CA ALA A 108 -3.97 9.84 8.58
C ALA A 108 -4.05 10.80 9.78
N THR A 109 -3.08 10.73 10.69
CA THR A 109 -2.95 11.67 11.82
C THR A 109 -2.68 13.07 11.33
N ILE A 110 -1.79 13.28 10.35
CA ILE A 110 -1.52 14.60 9.75
C ILE A 110 -2.81 15.19 9.16
N LEU A 111 -3.53 14.40 8.37
CA LEU A 111 -4.79 14.84 7.75
C LEU A 111 -5.84 15.23 8.81
N MET A 112 -5.99 14.42 9.85
CA MET A 112 -6.92 14.72 10.94
C MET A 112 -6.49 15.96 11.74
N SER A 113 -5.19 16.10 12.03
CA SER A 113 -4.65 17.29 12.71
C SER A 113 -4.89 18.57 11.91
N LEU A 114 -4.79 18.54 10.59
CA LEU A 114 -5.12 19.69 9.73
C LEU A 114 -6.60 20.06 9.82
N VAL A 115 -7.50 19.07 9.82
CA VAL A 115 -8.95 19.30 9.99
C VAL A 115 -9.26 19.87 11.37
N THR A 116 -8.65 19.33 12.43
CA THR A 116 -8.81 19.83 13.80
C THR A 116 -8.32 21.27 13.92
N LEU A 117 -7.14 21.60 13.40
CA LEU A 117 -6.60 22.97 13.42
C LEU A 117 -7.47 23.95 12.62
N ARG A 118 -7.98 23.55 11.45
CA ARG A 118 -8.92 24.38 10.67
C ARG A 118 -10.19 24.66 11.47
N THR A 119 -10.69 23.65 12.20
CA THR A 119 -11.89 23.78 13.01
C THR A 119 -11.65 24.70 14.21
N ASP A 120 -10.52 24.56 14.89
CA ASP A 120 -10.14 25.41 16.02
C ASP A 120 -10.01 26.89 15.65
N HIS A 121 -9.57 27.20 14.43
CA HIS A 121 -9.50 28.58 13.93
C HIS A 121 -10.87 29.19 13.67
N GLY A 122 -11.86 28.38 13.29
CA GLY A 122 -13.23 28.84 13.06
C GLY A 122 -14.00 29.09 14.36
N VAL A 123 -13.59 28.49 15.48
CA VAL A 123 -14.25 28.63 16.77
C VAL A 123 -13.64 29.78 17.57
N ARG A 124 -14.45 30.79 17.86
CA ARG A 124 -14.03 31.96 18.66
C ARG A 124 -14.11 31.62 20.14
N TYR A 125 -13.04 31.06 20.70
CA TYR A 125 -12.94 30.82 22.13
C TYR A 125 -12.79 32.14 22.92
N PRO A 126 -13.34 32.22 24.15
CA PRO A 126 -13.05 33.34 25.04
C PRO A 126 -11.54 33.46 25.27
N PRO A 127 -11.00 34.69 25.49
CA PRO A 127 -9.57 34.96 25.57
C PRO A 127 -8.95 34.48 26.89
N PHE A 128 -9.05 33.18 27.16
CA PHE A 128 -8.38 32.52 28.28
C PHE A 128 -7.05 31.94 27.81
N VAL A 129 -6.00 32.12 28.62
CA VAL A 129 -4.60 31.72 28.34
C VAL A 129 -4.49 30.23 28.00
N THR A 130 -5.37 29.38 28.53
CA THR A 130 -5.33 27.93 28.27
C THR A 130 -5.77 27.54 26.85
N TYR A 131 -6.63 28.31 26.19
CA TYR A 131 -7.05 27.99 24.80
C TYR A 131 -6.01 28.40 23.76
N SER A 132 -5.17 29.39 24.05
CA SER A 132 -4.03 29.72 23.18
C SER A 132 -2.90 28.71 23.35
N SER A 133 -2.62 28.24 24.58
CA SER A 133 -1.59 27.22 24.82
C SER A 133 -1.91 25.87 24.16
N VAL A 134 -3.16 25.40 24.23
CA VAL A 134 -3.58 24.15 23.55
C VAL A 134 -3.42 24.26 22.02
N ARG A 135 -3.72 25.42 21.44
CA ARG A 135 -3.49 25.64 20.00
C ARG A 135 -2.01 25.55 19.62
N VAL A 136 -1.13 26.18 20.40
CA VAL A 136 0.33 26.08 20.19
C VAL A 136 0.81 24.64 20.29
N MET A 137 0.28 23.86 21.25
CA MET A 137 0.61 22.45 21.39
C MET A 137 0.17 21.61 20.19
N ARG A 138 -1.02 21.88 19.62
CA ARG A 138 -1.50 21.19 18.39
C ARG A 138 -0.64 21.51 17.17
N TYR A 139 -0.15 22.75 17.05
CA TYR A 139 0.83 23.12 16.02
C TYR A 139 2.17 22.40 16.19
N ALA A 140 2.71 22.38 17.42
CA ALA A 140 3.94 21.64 17.72
C ALA A 140 3.78 20.15 17.41
N MET A 141 2.64 19.57 17.77
CA MET A 141 2.31 18.19 17.47
C MET A 141 2.28 17.90 15.97
N LEU A 142 1.62 18.75 15.17
CA LEU A 142 1.60 18.62 13.70
C LEU A 142 3.03 18.65 13.14
N LEU A 143 3.90 19.53 13.65
CA LEU A 143 5.29 19.62 13.22
C LEU A 143 6.07 18.35 13.58
N TYR A 144 5.92 17.81 14.78
CA TYR A 144 6.57 16.56 15.17
C TYR A 144 6.08 15.36 14.34
N VAL A 145 4.77 15.26 14.11
CA VAL A 145 4.19 14.16 13.32
C VAL A 145 4.64 14.23 11.86
N THR A 146 4.63 15.42 11.24
CA THR A 146 5.12 15.58 9.85
C THR A 146 6.61 15.29 9.73
N SER A 147 7.41 15.75 10.70
CA SER A 147 8.85 15.42 10.76
C SER A 147 9.08 13.92 10.88
N LEU A 148 8.36 13.24 11.77
CA LEU A 148 8.45 11.79 11.96
C LEU A 148 8.04 11.04 10.68
N PHE A 149 6.98 11.49 10.01
CA PHE A 149 6.53 10.92 8.74
C PHE A 149 7.60 11.02 7.65
N CYS A 150 8.24 12.18 7.50
CA CYS A 150 9.35 12.38 6.56
C CYS A 150 10.55 11.45 6.87
N VAL A 151 10.89 11.29 8.14
CA VAL A 151 11.97 10.38 8.57
C VAL A 151 11.58 8.90 8.35
N GLU A 152 10.31 8.55 8.45
CA GLU A 152 9.82 7.19 8.17
C GLU A 152 9.78 6.86 6.68
N LEU A 153 9.55 7.86 5.82
CA LEU A 153 9.62 7.73 4.36
C LEU A 153 11.06 7.46 3.87
N TRP A 154 12.07 7.87 4.64
CA TRP A 154 13.46 7.69 4.26
C TRP A 154 13.80 6.19 4.10
N PRO A 155 14.35 5.77 2.95
CA PRO A 155 14.58 4.36 2.67
C PRO A 155 15.58 3.75 3.65
N ARG A 156 15.24 2.57 4.19
CA ARG A 156 16.16 1.79 5.02
C ARG A 156 17.17 1.11 4.09
N LYS A 157 18.37 1.67 3.99
CA LYS A 157 19.51 0.98 3.34
C LYS A 157 20.05 -0.08 4.30
N LEU A 158 19.60 -1.33 4.17
CA LEU A 158 20.30 -2.46 4.77
C LEU A 158 21.49 -2.83 3.88
N SER A 159 22.62 -3.13 4.51
CA SER A 159 23.84 -3.52 3.80
C SER A 159 23.65 -4.92 3.22
N GLU A 160 23.94 -5.04 1.95
CA GLU A 160 23.95 -6.23 1.09
C GLU A 160 24.70 -7.43 1.69
N TYR A 161 25.61 -7.20 2.64
CA TYR A 161 26.49 -8.21 3.25
C TYR A 161 25.80 -9.24 4.16
N VAL A 162 24.64 -8.93 4.77
CA VAL A 162 24.01 -9.81 5.78
C VAL A 162 23.32 -11.05 5.18
N LEU A 163 23.14 -11.12 3.87
CA LEU A 163 22.60 -12.33 3.21
C LEU A 163 23.69 -13.34 2.82
N ALA A 164 24.98 -12.98 2.94
CA ALA A 164 26.10 -13.85 2.59
C ALA A 164 26.71 -14.59 3.79
N GLU A 165 26.37 -14.22 5.03
CA GLU A 165 26.97 -14.78 6.26
C GLU A 165 26.10 -15.80 7.01
N ASP A 166 24.81 -15.96 6.67
CA ASP A 166 23.95 -16.96 7.33
C ASP A 166 24.18 -18.34 6.70
N GLY A 167 25.24 -19.01 7.18
CA GLY A 167 25.70 -20.33 6.78
C GLY A 167 24.83 -21.49 7.27
N ASP A 168 23.54 -21.46 6.93
CA ASP A 168 22.69 -22.66 6.93
C ASP A 168 22.44 -23.09 5.48
N ASP A 169 22.87 -24.29 5.13
CA ASP A 169 22.74 -24.92 3.80
C ASP A 169 21.27 -25.11 3.34
N ASP A 170 20.29 -24.70 4.15
CA ASP A 170 18.86 -24.68 3.80
C ASP A 170 18.34 -23.28 3.37
N VAL A 171 19.15 -22.22 3.49
CA VAL A 171 18.84 -20.85 2.99
C VAL A 171 19.54 -20.59 1.64
N VAL A 172 19.80 -21.65 0.87
CA VAL A 172 20.34 -21.64 -0.50
C VAL A 172 19.42 -20.91 -1.52
N SER A 173 18.29 -20.34 -1.10
CA SER A 173 17.45 -19.49 -1.97
C SER A 173 17.78 -17.99 -1.92
N ALA A 174 18.72 -17.53 -1.09
CA ALA A 174 19.29 -16.19 -1.23
C ALA A 174 20.46 -16.25 -2.23
N SER A 175 20.17 -15.82 -3.46
CA SER A 175 21.13 -15.48 -4.53
C SER A 175 22.07 -16.58 -5.05
N ARG A 176 21.54 -17.52 -5.86
CA ARG A 176 22.36 -18.12 -6.93
C ARG A 176 22.58 -17.18 -8.13
N PHE A 177 21.83 -16.09 -8.22
CA PHE A 177 21.70 -15.27 -9.45
C PHE A 177 21.78 -13.74 -9.27
N GLY A 178 22.08 -13.20 -8.08
CA GLY A 178 22.33 -11.76 -7.92
C GLY A 178 21.62 -11.07 -6.76
N VAL A 179 21.62 -9.74 -6.79
CA VAL A 179 21.11 -8.86 -5.73
C VAL A 179 19.58 -8.91 -5.64
N ARG A 180 19.04 -9.01 -4.42
CA ARG A 180 17.60 -9.04 -4.16
C ARG A 180 16.88 -7.80 -4.71
N ALA A 181 15.66 -7.99 -5.23
CA ALA A 181 14.82 -6.90 -5.72
C ALA A 181 14.54 -5.81 -4.66
N PRO A 182 14.85 -4.52 -4.92
CA PRO A 182 14.50 -3.42 -4.03
C PRO A 182 12.99 -3.28 -3.79
N LYS A 183 12.15 -3.79 -4.71
CA LYS A 183 10.69 -3.87 -4.53
C LYS A 183 10.31 -4.64 -3.26
N ASP A 184 11.07 -5.69 -2.90
CA ASP A 184 10.80 -6.45 -1.69
C ASP A 184 11.00 -5.55 -0.47
N ASP A 185 12.08 -4.78 -0.39
CA ASP A 185 12.39 -3.96 0.80
C ASP A 185 11.74 -2.57 0.79
N ALA A 186 11.11 -2.19 -0.32
CA ALA A 186 10.42 -0.91 -0.49
C ALA A 186 9.25 -0.76 0.50
N ASN A 187 9.13 0.44 1.08
CA ASN A 187 7.96 0.81 1.89
C ASN A 187 6.72 1.01 1.01
N VAL A 188 5.53 1.09 1.62
CA VAL A 188 4.25 1.19 0.89
C VAL A 188 4.24 2.39 -0.06
N PHE A 189 4.73 3.56 0.34
CA PHE A 189 4.77 4.73 -0.53
C PHE A 189 5.75 4.58 -1.69
N SER A 190 6.91 4.00 -1.46
CA SER A 190 7.90 3.70 -2.50
C SER A 190 7.38 2.67 -3.50
N GLN A 191 6.55 1.71 -3.05
CA GLN A 191 5.83 0.79 -3.94
C GLN A 191 4.73 1.53 -4.72
N LEU A 192 3.99 2.42 -4.07
CA LEU A 192 2.92 3.22 -4.69
C LEU A 192 3.44 4.15 -5.79
N THR A 193 4.58 4.81 -5.55
CA THR A 193 5.20 5.78 -6.48
C THR A 193 6.28 5.18 -7.38
N PHE A 194 6.56 3.88 -7.25
CA PHE A 194 7.66 3.20 -7.96
C PHE A 194 9.05 3.81 -7.73
N SER A 195 9.25 4.55 -6.62
CA SER A 195 10.53 5.17 -6.29
C SER A 195 11.68 4.16 -6.08
N TRP A 196 11.35 2.87 -5.88
CA TRP A 196 12.36 1.81 -5.76
C TRP A 196 13.09 1.53 -7.08
N LEU A 197 12.52 1.92 -8.23
CA LEU A 197 13.17 1.83 -9.55
C LEU A 197 14.15 2.98 -9.82
N SER A 198 14.10 4.07 -9.05
CA SER A 198 14.93 5.25 -9.27
C SER A 198 16.45 4.97 -9.36
N PRO A 199 17.04 4.06 -8.57
CA PRO A 199 18.46 3.72 -8.71
C PRO A 199 18.81 3.13 -10.09
N LEU A 200 17.94 2.28 -10.65
CA LEU A 200 18.15 1.68 -11.98
C LEU A 200 18.07 2.75 -13.07
N PHE A 201 17.11 3.68 -12.98
CA PHE A 201 17.02 4.78 -13.94
C PHE A 201 18.23 5.71 -13.86
N LYS A 202 18.75 6.00 -12.65
CA LYS A 202 19.99 6.77 -12.49
C LYS A 202 21.19 6.06 -13.09
N MET A 203 21.29 4.74 -12.90
CA MET A 203 22.35 3.93 -13.52
C MET A 203 22.26 3.94 -15.04
N GLY A 204 21.05 3.79 -15.60
CA GLY A 204 20.79 3.86 -17.03
C GLY A 204 21.13 5.21 -17.69
N GLN A 205 21.19 6.29 -16.92
CA GLN A 205 21.70 7.59 -17.42
C GLN A 205 23.22 7.59 -17.59
N SER A 206 23.93 6.80 -16.78
CA SER A 206 25.40 6.78 -16.75
C SER A 206 26.03 5.67 -17.60
N LYS A 207 25.33 4.55 -17.78
CA LYS A 207 25.83 3.35 -18.45
C LYS A 207 24.66 2.63 -19.14
N GLN A 208 24.94 2.00 -20.28
CA GLN A 208 24.01 1.03 -20.87
C GLN A 208 23.78 -0.15 -19.91
N ILE A 209 22.52 -0.41 -19.57
CA ILE A 209 22.12 -1.46 -18.63
C ILE A 209 22.39 -2.83 -19.26
N SER A 210 23.18 -3.64 -18.57
CA SER A 210 23.45 -5.05 -18.91
C SER A 210 22.65 -5.98 -18.00
N GLU A 211 22.57 -7.28 -18.33
CA GLU A 211 21.83 -8.28 -17.52
C GLU A 211 22.35 -8.34 -16.08
N ASP A 212 23.67 -8.23 -15.89
CA ASP A 212 24.33 -8.23 -14.56
C ASP A 212 23.96 -7.02 -13.70
N ASP A 213 23.47 -5.94 -14.31
CA ASP A 213 23.07 -4.72 -13.60
C ASP A 213 21.61 -4.81 -13.08
N LEU A 214 20.87 -5.85 -13.46
CA LEU A 214 19.47 -6.05 -13.07
C LEU A 214 19.37 -6.80 -11.74
N TRP A 215 18.32 -6.46 -10.98
CA TRP A 215 17.99 -7.20 -9.77
C TRP A 215 17.31 -8.52 -10.10
N GLU A 216 17.41 -9.46 -9.16
CA GLU A 216 16.59 -10.68 -9.21
C GLU A 216 15.09 -10.34 -9.21
N MET A 217 14.27 -11.24 -9.74
CA MET A 217 12.82 -11.08 -9.67
C MET A 217 12.34 -10.99 -8.22
N PRO A 218 11.30 -10.16 -7.94
CA PRO A 218 10.67 -10.12 -6.62
C PRO A 218 10.25 -11.51 -6.17
N SER A 219 10.40 -11.80 -4.87
CA SER A 219 10.11 -13.12 -4.30
C SER A 219 8.68 -13.62 -4.55
N SER A 220 7.72 -12.70 -4.72
CA SER A 220 6.32 -12.98 -5.07
C SER A 220 6.10 -13.42 -6.52
N CYS A 221 7.06 -13.14 -7.40
CA CYS A 221 7.03 -13.46 -8.82
C CYS A 221 8.13 -14.46 -9.23
N LEU A 222 8.88 -14.99 -8.26
CA LEU A 222 9.94 -15.97 -8.53
C LEU A 222 9.34 -17.26 -9.12
N PRO A 223 9.84 -17.75 -10.28
CA PRO A 223 9.29 -18.93 -10.93
C PRO A 223 9.27 -20.18 -10.04
N THR A 224 10.29 -20.37 -9.20
CA THR A 224 10.38 -21.50 -8.26
C THR A 224 9.21 -21.52 -7.27
N ASN A 225 8.90 -20.37 -6.67
CA ASN A 225 7.81 -20.23 -5.72
C ASN A 225 6.46 -20.46 -6.40
N ILE A 226 6.26 -19.86 -7.58
CA ILE A 226 5.04 -20.01 -8.36
C ILE A 226 4.85 -21.48 -8.79
N ALA A 227 5.91 -22.12 -9.27
CA ALA A 227 5.91 -23.52 -9.68
C ALA A 227 5.55 -24.47 -8.54
N GLN A 228 6.01 -24.17 -7.31
CA GLN A 228 5.67 -24.95 -6.13
C GLN A 228 4.19 -24.78 -5.74
N ILE A 229 3.70 -23.53 -5.68
CA ILE A 229 2.30 -23.22 -5.35
C ILE A 229 1.36 -23.83 -6.41
N PHE A 230 1.65 -23.60 -7.69
CA PHE A 230 0.87 -24.16 -8.79
C PHE A 230 0.93 -25.69 -8.78
N GLY A 231 2.10 -26.28 -8.55
CA GLY A 231 2.28 -27.72 -8.48
C GLY A 231 1.42 -28.37 -7.38
N ALA A 232 1.39 -27.76 -6.19
CA ALA A 232 0.55 -28.22 -5.09
C ALA A 232 -0.96 -28.10 -5.43
N ASN A 233 -1.37 -26.97 -6.01
CA ASN A 233 -2.76 -26.75 -6.44
C ASN A 233 -3.19 -27.71 -7.56
N TRP A 234 -2.29 -28.00 -8.51
CA TRP A 234 -2.52 -28.97 -9.58
C TRP A 234 -2.64 -30.38 -9.01
N GLN A 235 -1.73 -30.80 -8.13
CA GLN A 235 -1.78 -32.11 -7.50
C GLN A 235 -3.07 -32.29 -6.69
N HIS A 236 -3.51 -31.26 -5.98
CA HIS A 236 -4.78 -31.28 -5.28
C HIS A 236 -5.97 -31.49 -6.24
N GLU A 237 -5.98 -30.82 -7.40
CA GLU A 237 -7.00 -31.05 -8.43
C GLU A 237 -6.91 -32.47 -9.02
N LEU A 238 -5.70 -33.02 -9.18
CA LEU A 238 -5.50 -34.40 -9.63
C LEU A 238 -6.01 -35.43 -8.61
N ASN A 239 -5.84 -35.18 -7.32
CA ASN A 239 -6.34 -36.07 -6.27
C ASN A 239 -7.87 -36.11 -6.22
N GLN A 240 -8.54 -35.06 -6.72
CA GLN A 240 -10.00 -34.99 -6.85
C GLN A 240 -10.55 -35.67 -8.12
N ARG A 241 -9.69 -36.30 -8.93
CA ARG A 241 -10.09 -37.01 -10.17
C ARG A 241 -11.22 -38.01 -9.98
N VAL A 242 -11.31 -38.63 -8.81
CA VAL A 242 -12.37 -39.60 -8.46
C VAL A 242 -13.76 -38.95 -8.48
N HIS A 243 -13.86 -37.67 -8.12
CA HIS A 243 -15.13 -36.96 -8.00
C HIS A 243 -15.39 -35.96 -9.13
N ARG A 244 -14.34 -35.48 -9.81
CA ARG A 244 -14.47 -34.46 -10.86
C ARG A 244 -13.32 -34.50 -11.85
N THR A 245 -13.61 -34.12 -13.10
CA THR A 245 -12.57 -33.92 -14.11
C THR A 245 -11.60 -32.80 -13.68
N PRO A 246 -10.28 -33.06 -13.72
CA PRO A 246 -9.29 -32.09 -13.29
C PRO A 246 -9.24 -30.93 -14.28
N SER A 247 -9.30 -29.69 -13.78
CA SER A 247 -9.34 -28.49 -14.61
C SER A 247 -8.15 -27.58 -14.38
N LEU A 248 -7.41 -27.29 -15.45
CA LEU A 248 -6.25 -26.38 -15.43
C LEU A 248 -6.65 -24.97 -15.00
N SER A 249 -7.78 -24.47 -15.51
CA SER A 249 -8.31 -23.15 -15.18
C SER A 249 -8.58 -22.98 -13.68
N ARG A 250 -9.05 -24.02 -12.99
CA ARG A 250 -9.28 -23.97 -11.54
C ARG A 250 -7.98 -23.98 -10.74
N ALA A 251 -7.00 -24.78 -11.16
CA ALA A 251 -5.67 -24.77 -10.53
C ALA A 251 -4.97 -23.41 -10.71
N LEU A 252 -5.09 -22.80 -11.90
CA LEU A 252 -4.62 -21.45 -12.17
C LEU A 252 -5.37 -20.41 -11.32
N TRP A 253 -6.70 -20.50 -11.23
CA TRP A 253 -7.49 -19.60 -10.42
C TRP A 253 -7.13 -19.66 -8.93
N ARG A 254 -6.83 -20.85 -8.39
CA ARG A 254 -6.33 -20.98 -7.01
C ARG A 254 -4.94 -20.38 -6.79
N THR A 255 -4.13 -20.31 -7.85
CA THR A 255 -2.75 -19.80 -7.79
C THR A 255 -2.70 -18.28 -7.99
N ALA A 256 -3.40 -17.76 -8.99
CA ALA A 256 -3.33 -16.36 -9.43
C ALA A 256 -4.61 -15.56 -9.10
N GLY A 257 -5.75 -16.22 -8.86
CA GLY A 257 -7.05 -15.59 -8.65
C GLY A 257 -7.12 -14.59 -7.49
N PRO A 258 -6.50 -14.82 -6.32
CA PRO A 258 -6.47 -13.82 -5.25
C PRO A 258 -5.81 -12.50 -5.69
N TYR A 259 -4.75 -12.58 -6.50
CA TYR A 259 -4.08 -11.40 -7.06
C TYR A 259 -4.93 -10.73 -8.15
N PHE A 260 -5.61 -11.52 -8.97
CA PHE A 260 -6.56 -11.02 -9.95
C PHE A 260 -7.72 -10.24 -9.30
N ILE A 261 -8.30 -10.77 -8.21
CA ILE A 261 -9.36 -10.08 -7.46
C ILE A 261 -8.84 -8.77 -6.88
N LEU A 262 -7.61 -8.77 -6.32
CA LEU A 262 -6.98 -7.55 -5.80
C LEU A 262 -6.82 -6.48 -6.91
N GLY A 263 -6.42 -6.88 -8.12
CA GLY A 263 -6.38 -5.99 -9.29
C GLY A 263 -7.75 -5.38 -9.59
N GLY A 264 -8.81 -6.17 -9.51
CA GLY A 264 -10.19 -5.73 -9.67
C GLY A 264 -10.64 -4.71 -8.63
N VAL A 265 -10.24 -4.87 -7.36
CA VAL A 265 -10.53 -3.89 -6.30
C VAL A 265 -9.86 -2.55 -6.59
N PHE A 266 -8.58 -2.55 -7.00
CA PHE A 266 -7.91 -1.32 -7.41
C PHE A 266 -8.57 -0.69 -8.63
N LYS A 267 -8.98 -1.50 -9.62
CA LYS A 267 -9.69 -0.98 -10.80
C LYS A 267 -11.02 -0.34 -10.44
N LEU A 268 -11.81 -0.96 -9.57
CA LEU A 268 -13.07 -0.40 -9.08
C LEU A 268 -12.86 0.93 -8.36
N MET A 269 -11.84 0.99 -7.49
CA MET A 269 -11.46 2.23 -6.80
C MET A 269 -11.08 3.32 -7.81
N GLN A 270 -10.32 2.98 -8.86
CA GLN A 270 -9.95 3.89 -9.93
C GLN A 270 -11.18 4.41 -10.70
N ASP A 271 -12.16 3.55 -10.96
CA ASP A 271 -13.41 3.93 -11.64
C ASP A 271 -14.21 4.93 -10.81
N ILE A 272 -14.41 4.65 -9.51
CA ILE A 272 -15.10 5.56 -8.58
C ILE A 272 -14.42 6.93 -8.53
N LEU A 273 -13.09 6.96 -8.43
CA LEU A 273 -12.32 8.21 -8.42
C LEU A 273 -12.46 8.98 -9.74
N THR A 274 -12.61 8.28 -10.87
CA THR A 274 -12.84 8.90 -12.18
C THR A 274 -14.21 9.57 -12.26
N LEU A 275 -15.23 8.92 -11.69
CA LEU A 275 -16.60 9.43 -11.66
C LEU A 275 -16.77 10.63 -10.71
N LEU A 276 -15.94 10.75 -9.68
CA LEU A 276 -15.96 11.92 -8.79
C LEU A 276 -15.51 13.22 -9.48
N LYS A 277 -14.67 13.13 -10.52
CA LYS A 277 -14.12 14.32 -11.20
C LYS A 277 -15.18 15.27 -11.78
N PRO A 278 -16.17 14.83 -12.58
CA PRO A 278 -17.21 15.73 -13.10
C PRO A 278 -18.05 16.36 -11.98
N VAL A 279 -18.27 15.65 -10.87
CA VAL A 279 -18.98 16.21 -9.70
C VAL A 279 -18.20 17.35 -9.07
N LEU A 280 -16.89 17.19 -8.85
CA LEU A 280 -16.05 18.27 -8.33
C LEU A 280 -15.98 19.45 -9.30
N LEU A 281 -15.93 19.20 -10.60
CA LEU A 281 -15.94 20.25 -11.61
C LEU A 281 -17.25 21.04 -11.57
N SER A 282 -18.40 20.36 -11.45
CA SER A 282 -19.71 21.00 -11.31
C SER A 282 -19.79 21.90 -10.06
N LEU A 283 -19.26 21.44 -8.92
CA LEU A 283 -19.18 22.24 -7.69
C LEU A 283 -18.30 23.49 -7.87
N LEU A 284 -17.18 23.36 -8.56
CA LEU A 284 -16.30 24.49 -8.86
C LEU A 284 -16.99 25.49 -9.80
N LEU A 285 -17.70 25.02 -10.82
CA LEU A 285 -18.48 25.87 -11.72
C LEU A 285 -19.61 26.59 -10.97
N GLY A 286 -20.30 25.91 -10.05
CA GLY A 286 -21.31 26.52 -9.18
C GLY A 286 -20.72 27.60 -8.26
N PHE A 287 -19.51 27.40 -7.74
CA PHE A 287 -18.77 28.42 -7.00
C PHE A 287 -18.46 29.65 -7.86
N VAL A 288 -17.98 29.45 -9.09
CA VAL A 288 -17.70 30.56 -10.02
C VAL A 288 -18.99 31.32 -10.38
N ALA A 289 -20.10 30.62 -10.61
CA ALA A 289 -21.40 31.24 -10.87
C ALA A 289 -21.93 32.01 -9.65
N SER A 290 -21.65 31.58 -8.42
CA SER A 290 -22.08 32.33 -7.23
C SER A 290 -21.44 33.72 -7.14
N HIS A 291 -20.25 33.92 -7.73
CA HIS A 291 -19.57 35.22 -7.76
C HIS A 291 -20.20 36.21 -8.74
N THR A 292 -21.09 35.75 -9.63
CA THR A 292 -21.88 36.65 -10.50
C THR A 292 -23.22 37.05 -9.87
N THR A 293 -23.51 36.62 -8.64
CA THR A 293 -24.75 36.90 -7.90
C THR A 293 -24.46 37.78 -6.68
N ASP A 294 -25.46 38.48 -6.15
CA ASP A 294 -25.32 39.41 -5.00
C ASP A 294 -24.87 38.75 -3.67
N SER A 295 -24.78 37.41 -3.61
CA SER A 295 -24.33 36.65 -2.44
C SER A 295 -23.19 35.67 -2.78
N PRO A 296 -21.94 36.17 -2.95
CA PRO A 296 -20.81 35.34 -3.33
C PRO A 296 -20.44 34.34 -2.23
N GLN A 297 -20.10 33.11 -2.64
CA GLN A 297 -19.54 32.13 -1.70
C GLN A 297 -18.14 32.55 -1.23
N PRO A 298 -17.74 32.24 0.02
CA PRO A 298 -16.40 32.51 0.51
C PRO A 298 -15.29 31.89 -0.36
N MET A 299 -14.23 32.67 -0.63
CA MET A 299 -13.07 32.23 -1.46
C MET A 299 -12.43 30.92 -0.99
N SER A 300 -12.53 30.59 0.29
CA SER A 300 -12.03 29.32 0.85
C SER A 300 -12.62 28.09 0.16
N TYR A 301 -13.87 28.15 -0.33
CA TYR A 301 -14.51 27.03 -1.02
C TYR A 301 -13.87 26.79 -2.40
N GLY A 302 -13.57 27.85 -3.15
CA GLY A 302 -12.88 27.73 -4.44
C GLY A 302 -11.51 27.07 -4.31
N TYR A 303 -10.68 27.54 -3.35
CA TYR A 303 -9.39 26.91 -3.07
C TYR A 303 -9.54 25.45 -2.62
N PHE A 304 -10.54 25.16 -1.78
CA PHE A 304 -10.81 23.80 -1.32
C PHE A 304 -11.17 22.85 -2.47
N TYR A 305 -12.07 23.26 -3.37
CA TYR A 305 -12.44 22.45 -4.54
C TYR A 305 -11.25 22.22 -5.48
N ALA A 306 -10.46 23.27 -5.77
CA ALA A 306 -9.27 23.15 -6.61
C ALA A 306 -8.22 22.21 -6.01
N CYS A 307 -7.92 22.33 -4.72
CA CYS A 307 -7.02 21.41 -4.02
C CYS A 307 -7.56 19.98 -4.00
N CYS A 308 -8.86 19.79 -3.75
CA CYS A 308 -9.49 18.47 -3.80
C CYS A 308 -9.36 17.83 -5.18
N MET A 309 -9.57 18.59 -6.26
CA MET A 309 -9.39 18.09 -7.63
C MET A 309 -7.95 17.65 -7.88
N LEU A 310 -6.96 18.43 -7.44
CA LEU A 310 -5.55 18.07 -7.58
C LEU A 310 -5.21 16.79 -6.82
N VAL A 311 -5.64 16.67 -5.56
CA VAL A 311 -5.40 15.48 -4.75
C VAL A 311 -6.10 14.25 -5.36
N LEU A 312 -7.37 14.41 -5.78
CA LEU A 312 -8.15 13.35 -6.40
C LEU A 312 -7.47 12.83 -7.68
N GLN A 313 -6.98 13.73 -8.54
CA GLN A 313 -6.26 13.38 -9.75
C GLN A 313 -5.01 12.54 -9.45
N ASN A 314 -4.19 12.97 -8.48
CA ASN A 314 -2.98 12.25 -8.12
C ASN A 314 -3.28 10.85 -7.54
N ILE A 315 -4.26 10.75 -6.64
CA ILE A 315 -4.67 9.45 -6.08
C ILE A 315 -5.19 8.54 -7.20
N GLN A 316 -6.02 9.05 -8.10
CA GLN A 316 -6.56 8.29 -9.22
C GLN A 316 -5.44 7.77 -10.14
N THR A 317 -4.42 8.60 -10.44
CA THR A 317 -3.25 8.17 -11.21
C THR A 317 -2.47 7.07 -10.49
N ILE A 318 -2.24 7.18 -9.18
CA ILE A 318 -1.54 6.14 -8.40
C ILE A 318 -2.32 4.82 -8.45
N VAL A 319 -3.63 4.86 -8.14
CA VAL A 319 -4.48 3.66 -8.12
C VAL A 319 -4.53 2.99 -9.50
N LEU A 320 -4.58 3.77 -10.59
CA LEU A 320 -4.52 3.25 -11.95
C LEU A 320 -3.25 2.44 -12.18
N HIS A 321 -2.07 3.00 -11.88
CA HIS A 321 -0.80 2.31 -12.11
C HIS A 321 -0.63 1.09 -11.20
N GLN A 322 -1.17 1.13 -9.98
CA GLN A 322 -1.20 -0.06 -9.11
C GLN A 322 -2.10 -1.16 -9.68
N SER A 323 -3.26 -0.81 -10.25
CA SER A 323 -4.12 -1.82 -10.91
C SER A 323 -3.43 -2.47 -12.10
N LEU A 324 -2.69 -1.70 -12.91
CA LEU A 324 -1.91 -2.20 -14.04
C LEU A 324 -0.77 -3.11 -13.57
N GLN A 325 0.01 -2.69 -12.57
CA GLN A 325 1.09 -3.51 -12.03
C GLN A 325 0.58 -4.84 -11.48
N VAL A 326 -0.55 -4.84 -10.75
CA VAL A 326 -1.14 -6.09 -10.22
C VAL A 326 -1.63 -6.99 -11.35
N GLY A 327 -2.22 -6.42 -12.42
CA GLY A 327 -2.59 -7.15 -13.64
C GLY A 327 -1.39 -7.85 -14.25
N THR A 328 -0.30 -7.11 -14.50
CA THR A 328 0.92 -7.65 -15.12
C THR A 328 1.61 -8.68 -14.23
N ASP A 329 1.72 -8.41 -12.91
CA ASP A 329 2.26 -9.36 -11.95
C ASP A 329 1.41 -10.65 -11.87
N THR A 330 0.10 -10.57 -12.16
CA THR A 330 -0.78 -11.75 -12.22
C THR A 330 -0.56 -12.53 -13.52
N GLY A 331 -0.43 -11.84 -14.65
CA GLY A 331 -0.10 -12.45 -15.95
C GLY A 331 1.24 -13.19 -15.92
N LEU A 332 2.26 -12.61 -15.28
CA LEU A 332 3.56 -13.26 -15.07
C LEU A 332 3.46 -14.55 -14.24
N LYS A 333 2.59 -14.58 -13.22
CA LYS A 333 2.33 -15.78 -12.42
C LYS A 333 1.65 -16.87 -13.24
N VAL A 334 0.65 -16.50 -14.05
CA VAL A 334 -0.03 -17.42 -14.96
C VAL A 334 0.96 -18.00 -15.97
N ARG A 335 1.77 -17.14 -16.59
CA ARG A 335 2.82 -17.53 -17.52
C ARG A 335 3.81 -18.51 -16.90
N SER A 336 4.41 -18.16 -15.76
CA SER A 336 5.38 -19.02 -15.07
C SER A 336 4.80 -20.38 -14.68
N SER A 337 3.54 -20.41 -14.25
CA SER A 337 2.82 -21.65 -13.93
C SER A 337 2.67 -22.55 -15.15
N LEU A 338 2.21 -21.99 -16.28
CA LEU A 338 1.98 -22.71 -17.52
C LEU A 338 3.30 -23.20 -18.14
N THR A 339 4.33 -22.36 -18.17
CA THR A 339 5.65 -22.73 -18.71
C THR A 339 6.22 -23.91 -17.93
N THR A 340 6.13 -23.86 -16.60
CA THR A 340 6.56 -24.97 -15.74
C THR A 340 5.76 -26.25 -16.01
N ALA A 341 4.44 -26.14 -16.16
CA ALA A 341 3.55 -27.28 -16.41
C ALA A 341 3.85 -27.95 -17.76
N ILE A 342 3.98 -27.15 -18.82
CA ILE A 342 4.28 -27.62 -20.17
C ILE A 342 5.68 -28.24 -20.21
N TYR A 343 6.68 -27.60 -19.61
CA TYR A 343 8.04 -28.14 -19.55
C TYR A 343 8.10 -29.49 -18.83
N ARG A 344 7.49 -29.60 -17.64
CA ARG A 344 7.41 -30.87 -16.89
C ARG A 344 6.69 -31.97 -17.67
N LYS A 345 5.65 -31.62 -18.44
CA LYS A 345 4.90 -32.57 -19.25
C LYS A 345 5.68 -33.00 -20.50
N ALA A 346 6.35 -32.06 -21.17
CA ALA A 346 7.18 -32.33 -22.34
C ALA A 346 8.35 -33.27 -22.02
N MET A 347 8.94 -33.15 -20.82
CA MET A 347 10.01 -34.02 -20.33
C MET A 347 9.55 -35.45 -19.98
N ARG A 348 8.24 -35.70 -19.90
CA ARG A 348 7.64 -37.00 -19.54
C ARG A 348 6.72 -37.54 -20.64
N LEU A 349 6.81 -36.99 -21.84
CA LEU A 349 5.98 -37.39 -22.97
C LEU A 349 6.48 -38.72 -23.56
N SER A 350 5.57 -39.64 -23.89
CA SER A 350 5.94 -40.88 -24.59
C SER A 350 6.32 -40.57 -26.05
N ASN A 351 7.04 -41.50 -26.70
CA ASN A 351 7.43 -41.33 -28.10
C ASN A 351 6.23 -41.27 -29.04
N GLU A 352 5.16 -42.04 -28.76
CA GLU A 352 3.91 -42.01 -29.53
C GLU A 352 3.25 -40.63 -29.47
N THR A 353 3.03 -40.08 -28.27
CA THR A 353 2.45 -38.74 -28.12
C THR A 353 3.40 -37.64 -28.65
N ARG A 354 4.71 -37.87 -28.68
CA ARG A 354 5.69 -36.93 -29.27
C ARG A 354 5.61 -36.89 -30.81
N GLN A 355 5.13 -37.94 -31.46
CA GLN A 355 4.86 -37.93 -32.91
C GLN A 355 3.63 -37.07 -33.23
N GLU A 356 2.62 -37.08 -32.37
CA GLU A 356 1.42 -36.24 -32.48
C GLU A 356 1.69 -34.77 -32.10
N TYR A 357 2.41 -34.56 -30.99
CA TYR A 357 2.81 -33.23 -30.50
C TYR A 357 4.29 -32.98 -30.81
N THR A 358 4.54 -32.47 -32.02
CA THR A 358 5.89 -32.13 -32.47
C THR A 358 6.55 -31.07 -31.59
N THR A 359 7.89 -31.01 -31.63
CA THR A 359 8.67 -29.96 -30.94
C THR A 359 8.21 -28.56 -31.35
N GLY A 360 7.79 -28.37 -32.60
CA GLY A 360 7.21 -27.11 -33.08
C GLY A 360 5.91 -26.75 -32.38
N ASN A 361 4.98 -27.71 -32.22
CA ASN A 361 3.72 -27.47 -31.51
C ASN A 361 3.95 -27.11 -30.04
N ILE A 362 4.87 -27.82 -29.37
CA ILE A 362 5.26 -27.50 -27.98
C ILE A 362 5.93 -26.11 -27.93
N SER A 363 6.70 -25.75 -28.97
CA SER A 363 7.33 -24.44 -29.06
C SER A 363 6.32 -23.31 -29.13
N THR A 364 5.31 -23.46 -29.99
CA THR A 364 4.21 -22.50 -30.13
C THR A 364 3.40 -22.37 -28.85
N LEU A 365 3.15 -23.48 -28.15
CA LEU A 365 2.49 -23.46 -26.85
C LEU A 365 3.25 -22.58 -25.86
N TYR A 366 4.57 -22.76 -25.71
CA TYR A 366 5.31 -22.01 -24.70
C TYR A 366 5.57 -20.54 -25.08
N SER A 367 5.69 -20.21 -26.37
CA SER A 367 6.08 -18.86 -26.82
C SER A 367 4.92 -17.96 -27.23
N VAL A 368 3.82 -18.51 -27.74
CA VAL A 368 2.68 -17.71 -28.25
C VAL A 368 1.46 -17.85 -27.34
N ASP A 369 1.06 -19.08 -27.04
CA ASP A 369 -0.22 -19.31 -26.35
C ASP A 369 -0.16 -18.87 -24.89
N ILE A 370 0.94 -19.17 -24.19
CA ILE A 370 1.11 -18.74 -22.81
C ILE A 370 1.13 -17.21 -22.69
N ASP A 371 1.81 -16.51 -23.59
CA ASP A 371 1.89 -15.05 -23.57
C ASP A 371 0.50 -14.42 -23.81
N ARG A 372 -0.30 -14.99 -24.73
CA ARG A 372 -1.70 -14.57 -24.92
C ARG A 372 -2.56 -14.78 -23.69
N ILE A 373 -2.45 -15.93 -23.02
CA ILE A 373 -3.21 -16.22 -21.79
C ILE A 373 -2.79 -15.27 -20.67
N GLY A 374 -1.49 -14.96 -20.55
CA GLY A 374 -0.98 -13.96 -19.62
C GLY A 374 -1.57 -12.58 -19.89
N ALA A 375 -1.56 -12.12 -21.13
CA ALA A 375 -2.07 -10.81 -21.52
C ALA A 375 -3.56 -10.59 -21.19
N VAL A 376 -4.37 -11.65 -21.11
CA VAL A 376 -5.78 -11.54 -20.68
C VAL A 376 -5.89 -10.91 -19.29
N THR A 377 -4.94 -11.15 -18.37
CA THR A 377 -5.03 -10.60 -17.01
C THR A 377 -4.90 -9.08 -16.97
N ASP A 378 -4.24 -8.47 -17.96
CA ASP A 378 -4.06 -7.02 -18.06
C ASP A 378 -5.37 -6.32 -18.48
N TYR A 379 -6.15 -6.95 -19.36
CA TYR A 379 -7.35 -6.35 -19.96
C TYR A 379 -8.66 -6.87 -19.38
N ALA A 380 -8.67 -8.02 -18.69
CA ALA A 380 -9.91 -8.65 -18.26
C ALA A 380 -10.78 -7.75 -17.36
N HIS A 381 -10.19 -6.84 -16.58
CA HIS A 381 -10.99 -5.93 -15.76
C HIS A 381 -11.72 -4.85 -16.57
N ILE A 382 -11.30 -4.56 -17.81
CA ILE A 382 -12.01 -3.63 -18.70
C ILE A 382 -13.38 -4.18 -19.08
N LEU A 383 -13.55 -5.51 -19.16
CA LEU A 383 -14.80 -6.15 -19.59
C LEU A 383 -16.00 -5.79 -18.72
N TRP A 384 -15.82 -5.67 -17.40
CA TRP A 384 -16.88 -5.26 -16.48
C TRP A 384 -16.80 -3.76 -16.14
N SER A 385 -15.59 -3.19 -16.08
CA SER A 385 -15.37 -1.78 -15.77
C SER A 385 -15.93 -0.87 -16.86
N GLY A 386 -15.71 -1.19 -18.14
CA GLY A 386 -16.15 -0.39 -19.28
C GLY A 386 -17.67 -0.16 -19.31
N PRO A 387 -18.50 -1.23 -19.29
CA PRO A 387 -19.95 -1.08 -19.23
C PRO A 387 -20.43 -0.30 -18.00
N LEU A 388 -19.81 -0.51 -16.83
CA LEU A 388 -20.14 0.22 -15.61
C LEU A 388 -19.84 1.72 -15.77
N GLN A 389 -18.69 2.08 -16.33
CA GLN A 389 -18.33 3.47 -16.61
C GLN A 389 -19.32 4.12 -17.57
N ILE A 390 -19.66 3.45 -18.68
CA ILE A 390 -20.61 3.97 -19.67
C ILE A 390 -21.97 4.21 -19.01
N ALA A 391 -22.50 3.23 -18.26
CA ALA A 391 -23.78 3.37 -17.58
C ALA A 391 -23.82 4.56 -16.61
N MET A 392 -22.76 4.72 -15.81
CA MET A 392 -22.65 5.83 -14.85
C MET A 392 -22.51 7.20 -15.53
N VAL A 393 -21.75 7.29 -16.62
CA VAL A 393 -21.61 8.54 -17.40
C VAL A 393 -22.94 8.92 -18.04
N VAL A 394 -23.65 7.97 -18.64
CA VAL A 394 -24.99 8.22 -19.20
C VAL A 394 -25.96 8.69 -18.13
N TYR A 395 -25.94 8.09 -16.94
CA TYR A 395 -26.74 8.54 -15.81
C TYR A 395 -26.41 9.97 -15.36
N MET A 396 -25.12 10.31 -15.26
CA MET A 396 -24.69 11.68 -14.93
C MET A 396 -25.08 12.70 -16.00
N LEU A 397 -24.98 12.34 -17.27
CA LEU A 397 -25.40 13.20 -18.39
C LEU A 397 -26.90 13.43 -18.39
N TYR A 398 -27.70 12.38 -18.16
CA TYR A 398 -29.15 12.50 -18.01
C TYR A 398 -29.53 13.51 -16.93
N ASN A 399 -28.92 13.40 -15.75
CA ASN A 399 -29.17 14.36 -14.66
C ASN A 399 -28.73 15.80 -14.97
N THR A 400 -27.78 15.99 -15.90
CA THR A 400 -27.24 17.32 -16.24
C THR A 400 -27.99 17.97 -17.40
N LEU A 401 -28.46 17.18 -18.38
CA LEU A 401 -29.06 17.66 -19.63
C LEU A 401 -30.59 17.55 -19.67
N GLY A 402 -31.20 16.70 -18.83
CA GLY A 402 -32.64 16.45 -18.80
C GLY A 402 -33.06 15.25 -19.65
#